data_AF-A0A287ACS9-F1
#
_entry.id   AF-A0A287ACS9-F1
#
_cell.length_a   1.000
_cell.length_b   1.000
_cell.length_c   1.000
_cell.angle_alpha   90.00
_cell.angle_beta   90.00
_cell.angle_gamma   90.00
#
_symmetry.space_group_name_H-M   'P 1'
#
loop_
_entity.id
_entity.type
_entity.pdbx_description
1 polymer ?
#
loop_
_entity_poly.entity_id
_entity_poly.type
_entity_poly.pdbx_seq_one_letter_code
_entity_poly.pdbx_strand_id
1 'polypeptide(L)' 'MSASSSIATVKKAVQQLWRDSGLNRVKVSQAAADLKQFCLQNAQHDPLLTGGTISRTYPQLICSTLRTDKSNKT' A
#
# COMPACT_ATOMS: atom_id res chain seq x y z
N MET A 1 25.20 19.43 25.34
CA MET A 1 23.98 19.84 24.61
C MET A 1 23.33 20.98 25.38
N SER A 2 23.09 22.12 24.74
CA SER A 2 22.61 23.32 25.45
C SER A 2 21.13 23.20 25.84
N ALA A 3 20.82 23.41 27.12
CA ALA A 3 19.46 23.28 27.67
C ALA A 3 18.42 24.23 27.02
N SER A 4 18.85 25.34 26.41
CA SER A 4 17.98 26.23 25.64
C SER A 4 17.45 25.59 24.34
N SER A 5 18.28 24.77 23.68
CA SER A 5 17.93 24.05 22.46
C SER A 5 16.93 22.92 22.75
N SER A 6 17.06 22.24 23.90
CA SER A 6 16.10 21.20 24.30
C SER A 6 14.71 21.76 24.62
N ILE A 7 14.62 22.91 25.30
CA ILE A 7 13.34 23.57 25.60
C ILE A 7 12.61 23.99 24.33
N ALA A 8 13.33 24.51 23.33
CA ALA A 8 12.74 24.88 22.04
C ALA A 8 12.15 23.66 21.31
N THR A 9 12.83 22.52 21.35
CA THR A 9 12.34 21.26 20.78
C THR A 9 11.08 20.78 21.48
N VAL A 10 11.06 20.79 22.81
CA VAL A 10 9.88 20.37 23.60
C VAL A 10 8.69 21.28 23.31
N LYS A 11 8.88 22.60 23.23
CA LYS A 11 7.81 23.54 22.86
C LYS A 11 7.21 23.23 21.50
N LYS A 12 8.05 22.95 20.49
CA LYS A 12 7.60 22.55 19.16
C LYS A 12 6.81 21.24 19.20
N ALA A 13 7.27 20.24 19.97
CA ALA A 13 6.58 18.97 20.13
C ALA A 13 5.19 19.14 20.76
N VAL A 14 5.07 19.97 21.82
CA VAL A 14 3.76 20.25 22.44
C VAL A 14 2.83 20.95 21.47
N GLN A 15 3.31 21.95 20.71
CA GLN A 15 2.50 22.61 19.69
C GLN A 15 2.03 21.65 18.59
N GLN A 16 2.85 20.68 18.20
CA GLN A 16 2.48 19.64 17.26
C GLN A 16 1.40 18.73 17.85
N LEU A 17 1.58 18.26 19.09
CA LEU A 17 0.62 17.39 19.76
C LEU A 17 -0.75 18.05 19.92
N TRP A 18 -0.78 19.35 20.25
CA TRP A 18 -2.04 20.09 20.33
C TRP A 18 -2.78 20.09 18.99
N ARG A 19 -2.07 20.36 17.89
CA ARG A 19 -2.65 20.29 16.54
C ARG A 19 -3.15 18.89 16.20
N ASP A 20 -2.38 17.85 16.50
CA ASP A 20 -2.72 16.46 16.16
C ASP A 20 -3.85 15.91 17.05
N SER A 21 -3.95 16.39 18.28
CA SER A 21 -5.01 16.01 19.21
C SER A 21 -6.38 16.54 18.78
N GLY A 22 -6.42 17.71 18.14
CA GLY A 22 -7.62 18.37 17.62
C GLY A 22 -8.13 17.83 16.29
N LEU A 23 -7.52 16.78 15.72
CA LEU A 23 -7.99 16.17 14.48
C LEU A 23 -9.29 15.39 14.68
N ASN A 24 -10.24 15.60 13.76
CA ASN A 24 -11.48 14.82 13.71
C ASN A 24 -11.18 13.42 13.17
N ARG A 25 -11.32 12.40 14.03
CA ARG A 25 -11.11 10.99 13.67
C ARG A 25 -12.42 10.39 13.16
N VAL A 26 -12.31 9.59 12.10
CA VAL A 26 -13.40 8.72 11.63
C VAL A 26 -13.29 7.34 12.28
N LYS A 27 -14.41 6.61 12.38
CA LYS A 27 -14.38 5.22 12.85
C LYS A 27 -13.60 4.36 11.85
N VAL A 28 -12.77 3.46 12.36
CA VAL A 28 -12.02 2.50 11.52
C VAL A 28 -12.97 1.67 10.64
N SER A 29 -14.12 1.28 11.17
CA SER A 29 -15.15 0.58 10.41
C SER A 29 -15.69 1.38 9.23
N GLN A 30 -15.83 2.71 9.39
CA GLN A 30 -16.28 3.60 8.31
C GLN A 30 -15.19 3.69 7.23
N ALA A 31 -13.94 3.99 7.63
CA ALA A 31 -12.83 4.07 6.71
C ALA A 31 -12.62 2.76 5.92
N ALA A 32 -12.79 1.60 6.56
CA ALA A 32 -12.70 0.30 5.91
C ALA A 32 -13.86 0.05 4.92
N ALA A 33 -15.08 0.48 5.25
CA ALA A 33 -16.23 0.39 4.34
C ALA A 33 -16.03 1.27 3.11
N ASP A 34 -15.58 2.51 3.30
CA ASP A 34 -15.31 3.46 2.22
C ASP A 34 -14.20 2.95 1.30
N LEU A 35 -13.11 2.42 1.88
CA LEU A 35 -12.02 1.83 1.11
C LEU A 35 -12.49 0.61 0.30
N LYS A 36 -13.25 -0.31 0.91
CA LYS A 36 -13.81 -1.47 0.22
C LYS A 36 -14.70 -1.03 -0.94
N GLN A 37 -15.56 -0.05 -0.72
CA GLN A 37 -16.47 0.46 -1.74
C GLN A 37 -15.68 1.06 -2.91
N PHE A 38 -14.64 1.86 -2.63
CA PHE A 38 -13.75 2.38 -3.65
C PHE A 38 -13.12 1.25 -4.49
N CYS A 39 -12.59 0.21 -3.84
CA CYS A 39 -12.00 -0.93 -4.55
C CYS A 39 -13.03 -1.63 -5.45
N LEU A 40 -14.25 -1.88 -4.97
CA LEU A 40 -15.29 -2.55 -5.76
C LEU A 40 -15.72 -1.73 -6.99
N GLN A 41 -15.81 -0.41 -6.84
CA GLN A 41 -16.15 0.49 -7.95
C GLN A 41 -15.06 0.52 -9.02
N ASN A 42 -13.80 0.38 -8.63
CA ASN A 42 -12.65 0.49 -9.54
C ASN A 42 -12.08 -0.85 -10.01
N ALA A 43 -12.55 -1.97 -9.46
CA ALA A 43 -12.01 -3.30 -9.77
C ALA A 43 -12.06 -3.65 -11.27
N GLN A 44 -13.12 -3.22 -11.98
CA GLN A 44 -13.26 -3.46 -13.42
C GLN A 44 -12.37 -2.58 -14.28
N HIS A 45 -11.83 -1.50 -13.71
CA HIS A 45 -10.88 -0.60 -14.37
C HIS A 45 -9.43 -0.98 -14.09
N ASP A 46 -9.20 -1.95 -13.19
CA ASP A 46 -7.87 -2.48 -12.92
C ASP A 46 -7.56 -3.65 -13.87
N PRO A 47 -6.60 -3.49 -14.82
CA PRO A 47 -6.22 -4.55 -15.76
C PRO A 47 -5.63 -5.79 -15.09
N LEU A 48 -5.05 -5.65 -13.89
CA LEU A 48 -4.51 -6.76 -13.11
C LEU A 48 -5.63 -7.65 -12.55
N LEU A 49 -6.76 -7.03 -12.18
CA LEU A 49 -7.91 -7.73 -11.60
C LEU A 49 -8.88 -8.24 -12.67
N THR A 50 -9.01 -7.53 -13.80
CA THR A 50 -9.97 -7.85 -14.86
C THR A 50 -9.41 -8.85 -15.89
N GLY A 51 -8.13 -9.26 -15.75
CA GLY A 51 -7.50 -10.21 -16.66
C GLY A 51 -7.33 -9.68 -18.09
N GLY A 52 -7.43 -8.36 -18.27
CA GLY A 52 -7.26 -7.68 -19.55
C GLY A 52 -5.81 -7.73 -19.99
N THR A 53 -5.54 -8.57 -20.99
CA THR A 53 -4.34 -8.65 -21.85
C THR A 53 -2.98 -8.94 -21.20
N ILE A 54 -2.76 -8.74 -19.91
CA ILE A 54 -1.47 -9.09 -19.25
C ILE A 54 -1.22 -10.60 -19.34
N SER A 55 -2.28 -11.42 -19.22
CA SER A 55 -2.18 -12.87 -19.40
C SER A 55 -1.96 -13.33 -20.86
N ARG A 56 -2.24 -12.48 -21.87
CA ARG A 56 -2.01 -12.84 -23.28
C ARG A 56 -0.62 -12.47 -23.79
N THR A 57 0.04 -11.48 -23.17
CA THR A 57 1.37 -11.03 -23.61
C THR A 57 2.52 -11.71 -22.87
N TYR A 58 2.27 -12.30 -21.69
CA TYR A 58 3.27 -13.04 -20.89
C TYR A 58 3.11 -14.58 -20.73
N PRO A 59 2.25 -15.32 -21.45
CA PRO A 59 2.14 -16.77 -21.23
C PRO A 59 3.31 -17.55 -21.85
N GLN A 60 4.04 -16.97 -22.82
CA GLN A 60 5.13 -17.67 -23.50
C GLN A 60 6.45 -17.69 -22.71
N LEU A 61 6.68 -16.73 -21.81
CA LEU A 61 7.94 -16.64 -21.05
C LEU A 61 7.97 -17.56 -19.81
N ILE A 62 6.81 -17.88 -19.25
CA ILE A 62 6.70 -18.67 -18.02
C ILE A 62 6.69 -20.18 -18.34
N CYS A 63 6.08 -20.60 -19.45
CA CYS A 63 6.07 -22.02 -19.86
C CYS A 63 7.43 -22.55 -20.38
N SER A 64 8.34 -21.66 -20.79
CA SER A 64 9.68 -22.04 -21.28
C SER A 64 10.68 -22.21 -20.13
N THR A 65 10.57 -21.41 -19.07
CA THR A 65 11.47 -21.46 -17.89
C THR A 65 11.19 -22.62 -16.95
N LEU A 66 9.97 -23.15 -16.92
CA LEU A 66 9.62 -24.32 -16.09
C LEU A 66 9.97 -25.67 -16.73
N ARG A 67 10.34 -25.73 -18.02
CA ARG A 67 10.63 -26.99 -18.72
C ARG A 67 12.10 -27.42 -18.59
N THR A 68 13.03 -26.49 -18.35
CA THR A 68 14.47 -26.79 -18.37
C THR A 68 15.03 -27.35 -17.05
N ASP A 69 14.29 -27.32 -15.95
CA ASP A 69 14.78 -27.84 -14.65
C ASP A 69 14.60 -29.36 -14.48
N LYS A 70 13.77 -30.02 -15.30
CA LYS A 70 13.50 -31.47 -15.20
C LYS A 70 14.39 -32.39 -16.03
N SER A 71 15.41 -31.86 -16.72
CA SER A 71 16.22 -32.65 -17.66
C SER A 71 17.68 -32.88 -17.25
N ASN A 72 18.06 -32.65 -15.97
CA ASN A 72 19.39 -32.97 -15.45
C ASN A 72 19.35 -33.88 -14.20
N LYS A 73 18.50 -34.90 -14.21
CA LYS A 73 18.63 -36.00 -13.25
C LYS A 73 18.31 -37.33 -13.91
N THR A 74 19.28 -37.85 -14.67
CA THR A 74 19.78 -39.24 -14.67
C THR A 74 20.97 -39.28 -15.61
#